data_AF-A0A3D1GW94-F1
#
_entry.id   AF-A0A3D1GW94-F1
#
_cell.length_a   1.000
_cell.length_b   1.000
_cell.length_c   1.000
_cell.angle_alpha   90.00
_cell.angle_beta   90.00
_cell.angle_gamma   90.00
#
_symmetry.space_group_name_H-M   'P 1'
#
loop_
_entity.id
_entity.type
_entity.pdbx_description
1 polymer ?
#
loop_
_entity_poly.entity_id
_entity_poly.type
_entity_poly.pdbx_seq_one_letter_code
_entity_poly.pdbx_strand_id
1 'polypeptide(L)'
;NSGTKRRCRQASLTDSEIMTILLYFHFGTFRNFKHYYLFFIKGTMKSYFPKAVSYNRFVELESSVFFQLMFFLNLGAFGRCTG
;
A
#
# COMPACT_ATOMS: atom_id res chain seq x y z
N ASN A 1 -4.86 2.97 39.85
CA ASN A 1 -5.16 3.50 38.50
C ASN A 1 -4.15 2.93 37.51
N SER A 2 -4.37 1.71 37.04
CA SER A 2 -3.46 0.99 36.14
C SER A 2 -3.62 1.54 34.72
N GLY A 3 -2.84 2.57 34.39
CA GLY A 3 -2.74 3.13 33.05
C GLY A 3 -2.17 2.08 32.09
N THR A 4 -3.05 1.37 31.39
CA THR A 4 -2.68 0.50 30.27
C THR A 4 -2.06 1.38 29.19
N LYS A 5 -0.72 1.45 29.16
CA LYS A 5 0.02 2.04 28.05
C LYS A 5 -0.33 1.25 26.78
N ARG A 6 -1.32 1.73 26.02
CA ARG A 6 -1.60 1.20 24.69
C ARG A 6 -0.34 1.44 23.86
N ARG A 7 0.26 0.36 23.33
CA ARG A 7 1.35 0.48 22.35
C ARG A 7 0.82 1.22 21.13
N CYS A 8 1.11 2.51 20.99
CA CYS A 8 0.93 3.25 19.74
C CYS A 8 1.93 2.68 18.73
N ARG A 9 1.52 1.65 18.00
CA ARG A 9 2.34 0.99 16.99
C ARG A 9 2.45 1.95 15.80
N GLN A 10 3.55 2.69 15.71
CA GLN A 10 3.83 3.66 14.63
C GLN A 10 4.09 3.02 13.25
N ALA A 11 3.92 1.72 13.10
CA ALA A 11 4.15 0.97 11.86
C ALA A 11 2.83 0.64 11.19
N SER A 12 2.13 1.66 10.72
CA SER A 12 0.98 1.53 9.83
C SER A 12 1.25 2.32 8.57
N LEU A 13 1.15 1.66 7.41
CA LEU A 13 1.05 2.35 6.14
C LEU A 13 -0.34 3.00 6.07
N THR A 14 -0.37 4.21 5.52
CA THR A 14 -1.62 4.91 5.18
C THR A 14 -2.24 4.32 3.92
N ASP A 15 -3.54 4.53 3.73
CA ASP A 15 -4.26 3.99 2.56
C ASP A 15 -3.65 4.48 1.25
N SER A 16 -3.22 5.75 1.18
CA SER A 16 -2.55 6.33 0.00
C SER A 16 -1.18 5.71 -0.27
N GLU A 17 -0.38 5.38 0.75
CA GLU A 17 0.89 4.66 0.58
C GLU A 17 0.65 3.25 0.03
N ILE A 18 -0.38 2.55 0.51
CA ILE A 18 -0.74 1.21 0.01
C ILE A 18 -1.19 1.30 -1.45
N MET A 19 -2.08 2.24 -1.76
CA MET A 19 -2.51 2.53 -3.14
C MET A 19 -1.31 2.80 -4.05
N THR A 20 -0.37 3.63 -3.59
CA THR A 20 0.84 3.96 -4.32
C THR A 20 1.66 2.70 -4.60
N ILE A 21 1.90 1.85 -3.60
CA ILE A 21 2.64 0.59 -3.77
C ILE A 21 1.96 -0.32 -4.80
N LEU A 22 0.63 -0.41 -4.80
CA LEU A 22 -0.16 -1.20 -5.76
C LEU A 22 -0.08 -0.61 -7.18
N LEU A 23 -0.14 0.71 -7.32
CA LEU A 23 0.02 1.37 -8.61
C LEU A 23 1.43 1.15 -9.19
N TYR A 24 2.47 1.34 -8.38
CA TYR A 24 3.84 1.05 -8.79
C TYR A 24 4.04 -0.42 -9.19
N PHE A 25 3.35 -1.35 -8.53
CA PHE A 25 3.36 -2.75 -8.93
C PHE A 25 2.66 -2.95 -10.28
N HIS A 26 1.48 -2.34 -10.48
CA HIS A 26 0.70 -2.47 -11.70
C HIS A 26 1.42 -1.93 -12.94
N PHE A 27 2.11 -0.79 -12.81
CA PHE A 27 2.92 -0.21 -13.88
C PHE A 27 4.33 -0.81 -13.98
N GLY A 28 4.77 -1.54 -12.96
CA GLY A 28 6.07 -2.20 -12.94
C GLY A 28 6.07 -3.51 -13.74
N THR A 29 7.25 -3.96 -14.14
CA THR A 29 7.44 -5.23 -14.87
C THR A 29 7.58 -6.45 -13.95
N PHE A 30 7.09 -6.37 -12.71
CA PHE A 30 7.27 -7.43 -11.72
C PHE A 30 6.21 -8.51 -11.85
N ARG A 31 6.62 -9.78 -12.00
CA ARG A 31 5.69 -10.92 -12.10
C ARG A 31 5.12 -11.38 -10.75
N ASN A 32 5.82 -11.13 -9.65
CA ASN A 32 5.44 -11.64 -8.33
C ASN A 32 5.37 -10.51 -7.31
N PHE A 33 4.19 -10.32 -6.73
CA PHE A 33 3.93 -9.25 -5.77
C PHE A 33 4.74 -9.38 -4.48
N LYS A 34 4.87 -10.60 -3.95
CA LYS A 34 5.65 -10.87 -2.74
C LYS A 34 7.13 -10.54 -2.93
N HIS A 35 7.69 -10.90 -4.08
CA HIS A 35 9.07 -10.58 -4.42
C HIS A 35 9.27 -9.06 -4.55
N TYR A 36 8.38 -8.40 -5.29
CA TYR A 36 8.37 -6.94 -5.42
C TYR A 36 8.30 -6.24 -4.05
N TYR A 37 7.38 -6.63 -3.17
CA TYR A 37 7.21 -5.99 -1.87
C TYR A 37 8.44 -6.19 -0.96
N LEU A 38 9.00 -7.40 -0.92
CA LEU A 38 10.11 -7.71 -0.01
C LEU A 38 11.44 -7.11 -0.49
N PHE A 39 11.74 -7.18 -1.78
CA PHE A 39 13.04 -6.73 -2.31
C PHE A 39 13.02 -5.27 -2.76
N PHE A 40 11.98 -4.86 -3.47
CA PHE A 40 11.91 -3.51 -4.02
C PHE A 40 11.37 -2.52 -2.97
N ILE A 41 10.19 -2.77 -2.40
CA ILE A 41 9.60 -1.82 -1.43
C ILE A 41 10.40 -1.77 -0.13
N LYS A 42 10.63 -2.91 0.52
CA LYS A 42 11.35 -2.95 1.79
C LYS A 42 12.86 -2.82 1.67
N GLY A 43 13.44 -3.12 0.52
CA GLY A 43 14.87 -3.02 0.26
C GLY A 43 15.24 -1.67 -0.36
N THR A 44 14.84 -1.47 -1.61
CA THR A 44 15.22 -0.28 -2.42
C THR A 44 14.50 0.98 -1.96
N MET A 45 13.19 0.90 -1.72
CA MET A 45 12.33 2.05 -1.39
C MET A 45 12.18 2.27 0.12
N LYS A 46 13.07 1.69 0.94
CA LYS A 46 12.97 1.75 2.41
C LYS A 46 12.96 3.19 2.96
N SER A 47 13.65 4.12 2.29
CA SER A 47 13.67 5.54 2.65
C SER A 47 12.31 6.21 2.44
N TYR A 48 11.57 5.80 1.41
CA TYR A 48 10.25 6.33 1.08
C TYR A 48 9.14 5.68 1.92
N PHE A 49 9.30 4.40 2.28
CA PHE A 49 8.35 3.66 3.12
C PHE A 49 9.03 3.17 4.42
N PRO A 50 9.50 4.09 5.30
CA PRO A 50 10.21 3.71 6.52
C PRO A 50 9.32 2.93 7.50
N LYS A 51 7.99 3.04 7.35
CA LYS A 51 6.97 2.37 8.16
C LYS A 51 6.35 1.16 7.46
N ALA A 52 7.00 0.62 6.42
CA ALA A 52 6.53 -0.57 5.71
C ALA A 52 6.27 -1.73 6.67
N VAL A 53 5.07 -2.30 6.58
CA VAL A 53 4.62 -3.42 7.42
C VAL A 53 5.18 -4.76 6.93
N SER A 54 4.85 -5.85 7.62
CA SER A 54 5.14 -7.20 7.11
C SER A 54 4.27 -7.49 5.88
N TYR A 55 4.74 -8.37 4.99
CA TYR A 55 3.99 -8.75 3.78
C TYR A 55 2.55 -9.21 4.10
N ASN A 56 2.37 -10.09 5.08
CA ASN A 56 1.02 -10.58 5.45
C ASN A 56 0.12 -9.43 5.93
N ARG A 57 0.67 -8.51 6.74
CA ARG A 57 -0.08 -7.33 7.19
C ARG A 57 -0.41 -6.40 6.03
N PHE A 58 0.47 -6.29 5.04
CA PHE A 58 0.20 -5.53 3.84
C PHE A 58 -0.97 -6.13 3.06
N VAL A 59 -0.99 -7.44 2.84
CA VAL A 59 -2.06 -8.13 2.09
C VAL A 59 -3.44 -7.98 2.77
N GLU A 60 -3.46 -8.02 4.11
CA GLU A 60 -4.68 -7.72 4.88
C GLU A 60 -5.20 -6.30 4.58
N LEU A 61 -4.31 -5.30 4.57
CA LEU A 61 -4.67 -3.91 4.32
C LEU A 61 -5.00 -3.64 2.86
N GLU A 62 -4.26 -4.24 1.92
CA GLU A 62 -4.50 -4.19 0.48
C GLU A 62 -5.94 -4.54 0.16
N SER A 63 -6.46 -5.62 0.74
CA SER A 63 -7.84 -6.06 0.50
C SER A 63 -8.87 -5.02 0.91
N SER A 64 -8.61 -4.25 1.97
CA SER A 64 -9.50 -3.17 2.42
C SER A 64 -9.42 -1.92 1.53
N VAL A 65 -8.24 -1.57 1.02
CA VAL A 65 -8.05 -0.36 0.20
C VAL A 65 -8.23 -0.58 -1.29
N PHE A 66 -8.26 -1.84 -1.76
CA PHE A 66 -8.37 -2.18 -3.18
C PHE A 66 -9.63 -1.61 -3.81
N PHE A 67 -10.77 -1.70 -3.14
CA PHE A 67 -12.03 -1.13 -3.62
C PHE A 67 -11.97 0.40 -3.71
N GLN A 68 -11.34 1.04 -2.72
CA GLN A 68 -11.16 2.49 -2.71
C GLN A 68 -10.22 2.94 -3.85
N LEU A 69 -9.17 2.17 -4.14
CA LEU A 69 -8.29 2.39 -5.29
C LEU A 69 -9.05 2.26 -6.60
N MET A 70 -9.86 1.20 -6.77
CA MET A 70 -10.68 1.01 -7.96
C MET A 70 -11.65 2.16 -8.18
N PHE A 71 -12.32 2.60 -7.13
CA PHE A 71 -13.22 3.76 -7.20
C PHE A 71 -12.48 5.04 -7.56
N PHE A 72 -11.31 5.28 -6.96
CA PHE A 72 -10.44 6.41 -7.28
C PHE A 72 -10.00 6.40 -8.76
N LEU A 73 -9.58 5.24 -9.27
CA LEU A 73 -9.18 5.12 -10.67
C LEU A 73 -10.36 5.35 -11.62
N ASN A 74 -11.52 4.77 -11.34
CA ASN A 74 -12.72 4.91 -12.16
C ASN A 74 -13.28 6.33 -12.19
N LEU A 75 -13.21 7.08 -11.08
CA LEU A 75 -13.80 8.42 -11.00
C LEU A 75 -12.81 9.55 -11.27
N GLY A 76 -11.55 9.37 -10.90
CA GLY A 76 -10.56 10.45 -10.85
C GLY A 76 -9.43 10.32 -11.87
N ALA A 77 -9.03 9.09 -12.25
CA ALA A 77 -7.86 8.88 -13.12
C ALA A 77 -8.24 8.62 -14.57
N PHE A 78 -9.29 7.84 -14.81
CA PHE A 78 -9.91 7.71 -16.13
C PHE A 78 -11.02 8.76 -16.24
N GLY A 79 -10.67 9.98 -16.66
CA GLY A 79 -11.67 11.01 -16.97
C GLY A 79 -12.74 10.49 -17.92
N ARG A 80 -13.91 11.14 -17.97
CA ARG A 80 -15.04 10.74 -18.84
C ARG A 80 -14.51 10.48 -20.25
N CYS A 81 -14.70 9.26 -20.75
CA CYS A 81 -14.44 8.93 -22.14
C CYS A 81 -15.18 9.94 -23.02
N THR A 82 -14.43 10.87 -23.61
CA THR A 82 -14.91 11.77 -24.66
C THR A 82 -14.56 11.11 -25.98
N GLY A 83 -15.22 9.97 -26.22
CA GLY A 83 -15.24 9.31 -27.54
C GLY A 83 -16.30 9.98 -28.42
#